data_AF-A0A0U3MRA4-F1
#
_entry.id   AF-A0A0U3MRA4-F1
#
_cell.length_a   1.000
_cell.length_b   1.000
_cell.length_c   1.000
_cell.angle_alpha   90.00
_cell.angle_beta   90.00
_cell.angle_gamma   90.00
#
_symmetry.space_group_name_H-M   'P 1'
#
loop_
_entity.id
_entity.type
_entity.pdbx_description
1 polymer ?
#
loop_
_entity_poly.entity_id
_entity_poly.type
_entity_poly.pdbx_seq_one_letter_code
_entity_poly.pdbx_strand_id
1 'polypeptide(L)'
;MAYNPGGTGNIGTGNMGSGDLLGLSGGSDTSAAGSGAVAKSCVLAGTRVIFELEWSPTQDREDPAAEFQRARKLGYSFATMLPDKSLIGLTRGLQAGPGRPHSAVVLLIERFASGGAEAVLLSAGNRVAFIGLMDRRPVPGFDRLVHSLEAALALLKEFRDIHIDQDVRVATDLRDAIPNGEPLPVQAIFEMPEATSLVRPLINRVLRRTLVGGVAVALLAGSGLGYMLWNQYQARKAAEEAARLARENDPNRLYEQAIETLMAGAGQPGNTVLDHWRTLLSRVPLTREGWALQRFTCSQTSRDCQATWTRNFGNFQDFLTDAPRPDPASPAPQVTADGNGDLLGATITTHYSWEEGAPAPSLVREQLPLVDGVTQTWGSRLQDLSLVAGNAQAASLKPARLFGPPSVTQLTALHRPVVSLSWQVTDGVWSLPSIELPPSAVPETLTVLLTPGQVTYTLTGQIYAKGKPF
;
A
#
# COMPACT_ATOMS: atom_id res chain seq x y z
N MET A 1 39.58 20.22 2.91
CA MET A 1 39.95 20.76 4.24
C MET A 1 38.86 20.29 5.20
N ALA A 2 39.10 19.20 5.95
CA ALA A 2 39.76 19.21 7.27
C ALA A 2 38.88 19.96 8.29
N TYR A 3 38.49 19.45 9.45
CA TYR A 3 39.14 18.46 10.30
C TYR A 3 38.14 18.04 11.41
N ASN A 4 38.16 16.77 11.78
CA ASN A 4 37.64 16.24 13.05
C ASN A 4 38.87 16.02 13.95
N PRO A 5 38.82 16.29 15.27
CA PRO A 5 38.94 15.19 16.24
C PRO A 5 38.22 15.52 17.57
N GLY A 6 37.98 14.65 18.54
CA GLY A 6 38.44 13.31 18.87
C GLY A 6 38.19 13.09 20.38
N GLY A 7 38.33 11.84 20.83
CA GLY A 7 38.40 11.46 22.27
C GLY A 7 37.38 10.37 22.63
N THR A 8 37.63 9.05 22.50
CA THR A 8 38.57 8.10 23.15
C THR A 8 38.17 7.59 24.53
N GLY A 9 38.11 6.25 24.63
CA GLY A 9 38.37 5.44 25.84
C GLY A 9 37.20 4.53 26.25
N ASN A 10 37.35 3.26 26.63
CA ASN A 10 38.46 2.32 26.54
C ASN A 10 37.91 0.89 26.84
N ILE A 11 38.34 -0.07 26.03
CA ILE A 11 38.73 -1.48 26.26
C ILE A 11 38.20 -2.25 27.48
N GLY A 12 37.70 -3.47 27.21
CA GLY A 12 37.55 -4.56 28.17
C GLY A 12 37.28 -5.92 27.50
N THR A 13 38.28 -6.45 26.78
CA THR A 13 38.29 -7.83 26.25
C THR A 13 38.97 -8.77 27.23
N GLY A 14 38.26 -9.83 27.66
CA GLY A 14 38.79 -10.93 28.48
C GLY A 14 38.82 -12.23 27.67
N ASN A 15 40.01 -12.82 27.62
CA ASN A 15 40.50 -13.81 26.68
C ASN A 15 40.17 -15.27 27.07
N MET A 16 40.27 -16.14 26.06
CA MET A 16 40.31 -17.60 26.14
C MET A 16 41.64 -18.12 26.74
N GLY A 17 41.60 -19.35 27.26
CA GLY A 17 42.74 -20.24 27.52
C GLY A 17 42.26 -21.42 28.40
N SER A 18 42.02 -22.62 27.88
CA SER A 18 43.00 -23.67 27.52
C SER A 18 43.76 -24.21 28.73
N GLY A 19 43.55 -25.50 29.02
CA GLY A 19 44.27 -26.25 30.06
C GLY A 19 43.89 -27.73 30.01
N ASP A 20 44.70 -28.49 29.26
CA ASP A 20 44.63 -29.93 29.02
C ASP A 20 45.13 -30.79 30.20
N LEU A 21 44.53 -31.99 30.30
CA LEU A 21 45.10 -33.33 30.51
C LEU A 21 45.93 -33.75 31.77
N LEU A 22 45.72 -35.05 32.07
CA LEU A 22 46.45 -36.02 32.93
C LEU A 22 46.05 -36.04 34.41
N GLY A 23 45.74 -37.16 35.07
CA GLY A 23 45.78 -38.59 34.73
C GLY A 23 45.74 -39.43 36.02
N LEU A 24 45.52 -40.74 35.88
CA LEU A 24 45.66 -41.85 36.87
C LEU A 24 44.45 -42.07 37.81
N SER A 25 43.60 -43.07 37.56
CA SER A 25 43.77 -44.53 37.69
C SER A 25 43.78 -45.03 39.13
N GLY A 26 42.67 -45.62 39.56
CA GLY A 26 42.54 -46.41 40.78
C GLY A 26 41.24 -47.20 40.71
N GLY A 27 41.33 -48.45 40.25
CA GLY A 27 40.20 -49.35 40.16
C GLY A 27 39.83 -49.95 41.52
N SER A 28 38.54 -50.21 41.68
CA SER A 28 38.04 -51.32 42.50
C SER A 28 36.63 -51.66 42.03
N ASP A 29 36.51 -52.83 41.41
CA ASP A 29 35.25 -53.49 41.12
C ASP A 29 34.47 -53.74 42.40
N THR A 30 33.24 -53.20 42.47
CA THR A 30 32.13 -53.85 43.17
C THR A 30 30.85 -53.57 42.38
N SER A 31 30.27 -54.66 41.89
CA SER A 31 28.99 -54.78 41.20
C SER A 31 27.78 -54.24 42.00
N ALA A 32 26.97 -53.37 41.39
CA ALA A 32 25.53 -53.33 41.60
C ALA A 32 24.84 -52.71 40.37
N ALA A 33 23.89 -53.47 39.82
CA ALA A 33 23.18 -53.20 38.58
C ALA A 33 22.24 -51.98 38.66
N GLY A 34 22.13 -51.26 37.55
CA GLY A 34 21.16 -50.19 37.34
C GLY A 34 20.88 -49.96 35.87
N SER A 35 20.61 -51.03 35.10
CA SER A 35 20.05 -50.88 33.75
C SER A 35 18.76 -50.06 33.87
N GLY A 36 18.61 -48.99 33.08
CA GLY A 36 17.41 -48.15 33.11
C GLY A 36 16.14 -48.99 32.88
N ALA A 37 15.50 -49.40 33.97
CA ALA A 37 14.44 -50.40 33.93
C ALA A 37 13.18 -49.78 33.30
N VAL A 38 12.90 -50.19 32.08
CA VAL A 38 11.63 -49.95 31.39
C VAL A 38 10.65 -50.98 31.94
N ALA A 39 9.55 -50.53 32.55
CA ALA A 39 8.54 -51.43 33.07
C ALA A 39 7.90 -52.22 31.92
N LYS A 40 7.75 -53.53 32.11
CA LYS A 40 7.24 -54.45 31.09
C LYS A 40 5.72 -54.43 31.07
N SER A 41 5.15 -54.73 29.90
CA SER A 41 3.70 -54.78 29.73
C SER A 41 3.23 -56.07 29.08
N CYS A 42 2.05 -56.53 29.45
CA CYS A 42 1.29 -57.55 28.72
C CYS A 42 -0.20 -57.16 28.66
N VAL A 43 -1.00 -57.93 27.92
CA VAL A 43 -2.45 -57.74 27.85
C VAL A 43 -3.11 -58.89 28.60
N LEU A 44 -3.86 -58.56 29.66
CA LEU A 44 -4.65 -59.49 30.45
C LEU A 44 -6.12 -59.05 30.39
N ALA A 45 -7.02 -59.95 30.04
CA ALA A 45 -8.46 -59.66 29.89
C ALA A 45 -8.77 -58.40 29.03
N GLY A 46 -7.99 -58.17 27.96
CA GLY A 46 -8.13 -56.99 27.09
C GLY A 46 -7.54 -55.69 27.64
N THR A 47 -7.03 -55.69 28.88
CA THR A 47 -6.40 -54.54 29.53
C THR A 47 -4.88 -54.61 29.41
N ARG A 48 -4.23 -53.47 29.10
CA ARG A 48 -2.77 -53.35 29.14
C ARG A 48 -2.30 -53.18 30.57
N VAL A 49 -1.62 -54.20 31.09
CA VAL A 49 -1.15 -54.27 32.46
C VAL A 49 0.37 -54.12 32.50
N ILE A 50 0.87 -53.35 33.47
CA ILE A 50 2.26 -53.00 33.70
C ILE A 50 2.78 -53.72 34.94
N PHE A 51 3.97 -54.30 34.80
CA PHE A 51 4.74 -55.00 35.83
C PHE A 51 6.11 -54.36 35.97
N GLU A 52 6.86 -54.75 36.99
CA GLU A 52 8.22 -54.25 37.25
C GLU A 52 8.25 -52.76 37.59
N LEU A 53 7.25 -52.31 38.35
CA LEU A 53 7.28 -50.98 38.95
C LEU A 53 8.20 -50.99 40.17
N GLU A 54 8.96 -49.91 40.33
CA GLU A 54 9.78 -49.71 41.51
C GLU A 54 8.92 -49.11 42.62
N TRP A 55 8.62 -49.93 43.63
CA TRP A 55 7.77 -49.56 44.75
C TRP A 55 8.57 -48.92 45.87
N SER A 56 8.26 -47.67 46.20
CA SER A 56 8.90 -46.91 47.28
C SER A 56 7.86 -46.41 48.29
N PRO A 57 8.17 -46.41 49.60
CA PRO A 57 7.29 -45.82 50.61
C PRO A 57 7.07 -44.34 50.36
N THR A 58 5.83 -43.90 50.57
CA THR A 58 5.48 -42.49 50.60
C THR A 58 5.74 -41.92 52.01
N GLN A 59 6.42 -40.78 52.08
CA GLN A 59 6.67 -39.99 53.28
C GLN A 59 5.45 -39.17 53.69
N ASP A 60 4.66 -38.70 52.72
CA ASP A 60 3.45 -37.91 52.96
C ASP A 60 2.27 -38.45 52.13
N ARG A 61 1.28 -39.02 52.82
CA ARG A 61 0.08 -39.60 52.19
C ARG A 61 -0.94 -38.53 51.78
N GLU A 62 -0.88 -37.35 52.39
CA GLU A 62 -1.82 -36.26 52.12
C GLU A 62 -1.37 -35.41 50.92
N ASP A 63 -0.07 -35.14 50.80
CA ASP A 63 0.52 -34.43 49.65
C ASP A 63 1.61 -35.21 48.90
N PRO A 64 1.23 -36.10 47.95
CA PRO A 64 2.20 -36.84 47.16
C PRO A 64 2.92 -35.98 46.10
N ALA A 65 2.62 -34.68 45.98
CA ALA A 65 3.21 -33.83 44.95
C ALA A 65 4.73 -33.69 45.10
N ALA A 66 5.23 -33.64 46.34
CA ALA A 66 6.66 -33.57 46.64
C ALA A 66 7.41 -34.83 46.15
N GLU A 67 6.80 -36.00 46.30
CA GLU A 67 7.38 -37.27 45.85
C GLU A 67 7.41 -37.40 44.34
N PHE A 68 6.34 -37.00 43.66
CA PHE A 68 6.34 -36.93 42.20
C PHE A 68 7.38 -35.94 41.67
N GLN A 69 7.70 -34.86 42.40
CA GLN A 69 8.80 -33.95 42.05
C GLN A 69 10.17 -34.61 42.27
N ARG A 70 10.35 -35.32 43.39
CA ARG A 70 11.59 -36.06 43.68
C ARG A 70 11.84 -37.16 42.64
N ALA A 71 10.82 -37.95 42.31
CA ALA A 71 10.87 -38.98 41.28
C ALA A 71 11.27 -38.39 39.91
N ARG A 72 10.73 -37.22 39.56
CA ARG A 72 11.15 -36.51 38.34
C ARG A 72 12.63 -36.13 38.34
N LYS A 73 13.14 -35.60 39.46
CA LYS A 73 14.58 -35.27 39.59
C LYS A 73 15.47 -36.50 39.48
N LEU A 74 14.96 -37.67 39.88
CA LEU A 74 15.65 -38.97 39.76
C LEU A 74 15.48 -39.63 38.38
N GLY A 75 14.81 -38.96 37.42
CA GLY A 75 14.68 -39.42 36.04
C GLY A 75 13.52 -40.38 35.77
N TYR A 76 12.57 -40.51 36.69
CA TYR A 76 11.33 -41.28 36.43
C TYR A 76 10.37 -40.47 35.55
N SER A 77 9.76 -41.15 34.57
CA SER A 77 8.85 -40.53 33.59
C SER A 77 7.39 -40.88 33.87
N PHE A 78 7.15 -41.97 34.60
CA PHE A 78 5.82 -42.49 34.87
C PHE A 78 5.70 -42.89 36.34
N ALA A 79 4.49 -42.74 36.89
CA ALA A 79 4.19 -43.16 38.24
C ALA A 79 2.74 -43.63 38.39
N THR A 80 2.52 -44.49 39.38
CA THR A 80 1.22 -44.87 39.92
C THR A 80 1.30 -44.90 41.45
N MET A 81 0.16 -45.01 42.11
CA MET A 81 0.09 -45.02 43.57
C MET A 81 -0.86 -46.11 44.04
N LEU A 82 -0.58 -46.69 45.20
CA LEU A 82 -1.53 -47.60 45.83
C LEU A 82 -2.82 -46.87 46.25
N PRO A 83 -3.94 -47.60 46.39
CA PRO A 83 -5.21 -47.00 46.83
C PRO A 83 -5.12 -46.34 48.22
N ASP A 84 -4.32 -46.91 49.13
CA ASP A 84 -4.06 -46.37 50.48
C ASP A 84 -2.99 -45.27 50.51
N LYS A 85 -2.45 -44.93 49.33
CA LYS A 85 -1.37 -43.95 49.12
C LYS A 85 -0.07 -44.24 49.89
N SER A 86 0.13 -45.46 50.39
CA SER A 86 1.31 -45.80 51.20
C SER A 86 2.57 -46.05 50.38
N LEU A 87 2.42 -46.44 49.12
CA LEU A 87 3.52 -46.73 48.20
C LEU A 87 3.27 -46.07 46.85
N ILE A 88 4.36 -45.59 46.25
CA ILE A 88 4.41 -45.07 44.89
C ILE A 88 5.15 -46.07 44.00
N GLY A 89 4.54 -46.45 42.88
CA GLY A 89 5.15 -47.29 41.87
C GLY A 89 5.75 -46.43 40.76
N LEU A 90 7.05 -46.53 40.53
CA LEU A 90 7.80 -45.65 39.64
C LEU A 90 8.43 -46.42 38.47
N THR A 91 8.52 -45.78 37.31
CA THR A 91 9.31 -46.30 36.18
C THR A 91 9.83 -45.19 35.27
N ARG A 92 11.01 -45.43 34.67
CA ARG A 92 11.66 -44.48 33.75
C ARG A 92 11.05 -44.51 32.36
N GLY A 93 10.44 -45.63 31.98
CA GLY A 93 9.78 -45.82 30.69
C GLY A 93 8.80 -46.98 30.74
N LEU A 94 7.85 -47.00 29.80
CA LEU A 94 6.88 -48.09 29.66
C LEU A 94 7.15 -48.82 28.34
N GLN A 95 7.16 -50.15 28.37
CA GLN A 95 7.16 -50.95 27.14
C GLN A 95 5.96 -50.55 26.28
N ALA A 96 6.18 -50.24 25.00
CA ALA A 96 5.11 -49.82 24.09
C ALA A 96 4.03 -50.91 23.94
N GLY A 97 2.76 -50.49 23.88
CA GLY A 97 1.63 -51.39 23.73
C GLY A 97 0.32 -50.64 23.54
N PRO A 98 -0.72 -51.29 22.99
CA PRO A 98 -2.02 -50.68 22.76
C PRO A 98 -2.76 -50.45 24.09
N GLY A 99 -3.52 -49.36 24.19
CA GLY A 99 -4.34 -49.06 25.37
C GLY A 99 -3.60 -48.31 26.48
N ARG A 100 -4.37 -47.92 27.49
CA ARG A 100 -3.88 -47.20 28.67
C ARG A 100 -3.11 -48.16 29.60
N PRO A 101 -1.95 -47.75 30.14
CA PRO A 101 -1.14 -48.62 31.00
C PRO A 101 -1.69 -48.64 32.44
N HIS A 102 -2.11 -49.81 32.92
CA HIS A 102 -2.61 -50.00 34.29
C HIS A 102 -1.64 -50.86 35.12
N SER A 103 -1.47 -50.57 36.41
CA SER A 103 -0.58 -51.35 37.28
C SER A 103 -1.22 -52.67 37.71
N ALA A 104 -0.51 -53.78 37.50
CA ALA A 104 -0.96 -55.12 37.91
C ALA A 104 -1.20 -55.20 39.41
N VAL A 105 -0.24 -54.69 40.17
CA VAL A 105 -0.21 -54.68 41.62
C VAL A 105 -1.40 -53.90 42.19
N VAL A 106 -1.70 -52.71 41.62
CA VAL A 106 -2.84 -51.90 42.09
C VAL A 106 -4.15 -52.64 41.87
N LEU A 107 -4.34 -53.24 40.69
CA LEU A 107 -5.55 -54.01 40.38
C LEU A 107 -5.74 -55.22 41.30
N LEU A 108 -4.65 -55.94 41.61
CA LEU A 108 -4.69 -57.06 42.54
C LEU A 108 -5.01 -56.62 43.97
N ILE A 109 -4.44 -55.50 44.43
CA ILE A 109 -4.70 -54.97 45.77
C ILE A 109 -6.14 -54.50 45.91
N GLU A 110 -6.71 -53.88 44.87
CA GLU A 110 -8.09 -53.39 44.87
C GLU A 110 -9.12 -54.53 44.87
N ARG A 111 -8.85 -55.61 44.12
CA ARG A 111 -9.90 -56.60 43.78
C ARG A 111 -9.68 -58.02 44.30
N PHE A 112 -8.48 -58.36 44.77
CA PHE A 112 -8.14 -59.72 45.17
C PHE A 112 -7.49 -59.83 46.56
N ALA A 113 -6.54 -58.95 46.86
CA ALA A 113 -5.70 -59.09 48.05
C ALA A 113 -6.51 -59.03 49.35
N SER A 114 -6.33 -60.04 50.20
CA SER A 114 -7.10 -60.22 51.45
C SER A 114 -6.32 -59.85 52.72
N GLY A 115 -4.99 -59.76 52.63
CA GLY A 115 -4.07 -59.52 53.77
C GLY A 115 -3.14 -60.71 54.02
N GLY A 116 -2.09 -60.52 54.83
CA GLY A 116 -1.04 -61.53 55.04
C GLY A 116 -0.08 -61.67 53.85
N ALA A 117 0.65 -62.79 53.79
CA ALA A 117 1.59 -63.11 52.71
C ALA A 117 0.86 -63.80 51.53
N GLU A 118 0.78 -63.12 50.38
CA GLU A 118 0.09 -63.61 49.19
C GLU A 118 1.06 -63.60 47.99
N ALA A 119 1.18 -64.73 47.29
CA ALA A 119 1.96 -64.85 46.05
C ALA A 119 1.03 -65.15 44.88
N VAL A 120 1.02 -64.26 43.89
CA VAL A 120 0.15 -64.33 42.71
C VAL A 120 0.98 -64.68 41.48
N LEU A 121 0.63 -65.78 40.79
CA LEU A 121 1.25 -66.22 39.55
C LEU A 121 0.24 -66.15 38.40
N LEU A 122 0.60 -65.49 37.30
CA LEU A 122 -0.31 -65.24 36.18
C LEU A 122 0.30 -65.65 34.85
N SER A 123 -0.49 -66.30 33.99
CA SER A 123 -0.17 -66.54 32.60
C SER A 123 -0.26 -65.23 31.80
N ALA A 124 0.86 -64.82 31.21
CA ALA A 124 0.99 -63.59 30.43
C ALA A 124 1.54 -63.90 29.04
N GLY A 125 0.77 -64.70 28.26
CA GLY A 125 1.19 -65.18 26.95
C GLY A 125 2.27 -66.26 27.08
N ASN A 126 3.49 -65.98 26.60
CA ASN A 126 4.65 -66.86 26.74
C ASN A 126 5.50 -66.57 27.99
N ARG A 127 4.98 -65.76 28.91
CA ARG A 127 5.65 -65.30 30.13
C ARG A 127 4.76 -65.58 31.33
N VAL A 128 5.37 -65.58 32.51
CA VAL A 128 4.65 -65.70 33.78
C VAL A 128 4.89 -64.43 34.58
N ALA A 129 3.83 -63.80 35.06
CA ALA A 129 3.96 -62.72 36.01
C ALA A 129 3.96 -63.28 37.44
N PHE A 130 4.85 -62.76 38.28
CA PHE A 130 4.93 -63.06 39.70
C PHE A 130 4.73 -61.77 40.48
N ILE A 131 3.75 -61.76 41.40
CA ILE A 131 3.47 -60.64 42.28
C ILE A 131 3.42 -61.14 43.73
N GLY A 132 4.35 -60.68 44.56
CA GLY A 132 4.38 -60.93 46.00
C GLY A 132 3.80 -59.75 46.76
N LEU A 133 2.78 -60.02 47.58
CA LEU A 133 2.11 -59.05 48.43
C LEU A 133 2.26 -59.44 49.90
N MET A 134 2.49 -58.45 50.76
CA MET A 134 2.43 -58.55 52.21
C MET A 134 1.45 -57.51 52.74
N ASP A 135 0.39 -57.93 53.42
CA ASP A 135 -0.63 -57.03 53.98
C ASP A 135 -1.14 -56.00 52.97
N ARG A 136 -1.48 -56.49 51.76
CA ARG A 136 -1.94 -55.68 50.62
C ARG A 136 -0.91 -54.66 50.11
N ARG A 137 0.38 -54.91 50.31
CA ARG A 137 1.48 -54.09 49.79
C ARG A 137 2.45 -54.92 48.96
N PRO A 138 2.91 -54.44 47.80
CA PRO A 138 3.93 -55.13 47.03
C PRO A 138 5.23 -55.21 47.82
N VAL A 139 5.82 -56.40 47.85
CA VAL A 139 7.16 -56.59 48.39
C VAL A 139 8.17 -56.17 47.31
N PRO A 140 9.10 -55.24 47.58
CA PRO A 140 10.09 -54.81 46.62
C PRO A 140 10.86 -55.99 46.02
N GLY A 141 11.02 -56.00 44.70
CA GLY A 141 11.67 -57.10 43.97
C GLY A 141 10.72 -58.21 43.49
N PHE A 142 9.50 -58.28 44.03
CA PHE A 142 8.50 -59.29 43.72
C PHE A 142 7.32 -58.77 42.88
N ASP A 143 7.55 -57.78 42.01
CA ASP A 143 6.65 -57.40 40.91
C ASP A 143 7.42 -57.66 39.60
N ARG A 144 7.28 -58.87 39.05
CA ARG A 144 8.15 -59.37 37.97
C ARG A 144 7.37 -60.02 36.84
N LEU A 145 7.86 -59.84 35.62
CA LEU A 145 7.40 -60.57 34.45
C LEU A 145 8.56 -61.41 33.87
N VAL A 146 8.53 -62.71 34.15
CA VAL A 146 9.60 -63.68 33.87
C VAL A 146 9.28 -64.57 32.66
N HIS A 147 10.31 -65.21 32.10
CA HIS A 147 10.22 -65.94 30.83
C HIS A 147 9.72 -67.39 30.96
N SER A 148 9.69 -67.97 32.16
CA SER A 148 9.31 -69.37 32.38
C SER A 148 8.60 -69.56 33.72
N LEU A 149 7.85 -70.65 33.82
CA LEU A 149 7.23 -71.10 35.08
C LEU A 149 8.29 -71.42 36.13
N GLU A 150 9.39 -72.06 35.74
CA GLU A 150 10.50 -72.39 36.65
C GLU A 150 11.08 -71.14 37.33
N ALA A 151 11.27 -70.05 36.56
CA ALA A 151 11.72 -68.78 37.12
C ALA A 151 10.70 -68.18 38.10
N ALA A 152 9.40 -68.32 37.82
CA ALA A 152 8.35 -67.85 38.73
C ALA A 152 8.27 -68.71 40.00
N LEU A 153 8.51 -70.02 39.91
CA LEU A 153 8.58 -70.92 41.07
C LEU A 153 9.82 -70.67 41.92
N ALA A 154 10.95 -70.29 41.31
CA ALA A 154 12.13 -69.84 42.04
C ALA A 154 11.84 -68.56 42.86
N LEU A 155 11.13 -67.59 42.26
CA LEU A 155 10.66 -66.40 42.98
C LEU A 155 9.66 -66.74 44.09
N LEU A 156 8.77 -67.72 43.87
CA LEU A 156 7.86 -68.20 44.91
C LEU A 156 8.62 -68.79 46.10
N LYS A 157 9.67 -69.58 45.83
CA LYS A 157 10.52 -70.13 46.88
C LYS A 157 11.24 -69.03 47.64
N GLU A 158 11.87 -68.08 46.95
CA GLU A 158 12.53 -66.92 47.57
C GLU A 158 11.54 -66.12 48.43
N PHE A 159 10.32 -65.90 47.93
CA PHE A 159 9.28 -65.21 48.67
C PHE A 159 8.86 -65.96 49.95
N ARG A 160 8.77 -67.29 49.91
CA ARG A 160 8.50 -68.12 51.10
C ARG A 160 9.66 -68.11 52.09
N ASP A 161 10.89 -68.17 51.59
CA ASP A 161 12.10 -68.16 52.43
C ASP A 161 12.27 -66.82 53.17
N ILE A 162 11.73 -65.72 52.63
CA ILE A 162 11.70 -64.40 53.31
C ILE A 162 10.61 -64.33 54.38
N HIS A 163 9.54 -65.13 54.26
CA HIS A 163 8.36 -65.08 55.12
C HIS A 163 8.14 -66.39 55.89
N ILE A 164 9.19 -66.89 56.54
CA ILE A 164 9.23 -68.22 57.21
C ILE A 164 8.11 -68.40 58.24
N ASP A 165 7.74 -67.34 58.96
CA ASP A 165 6.76 -67.39 60.05
C ASP A 165 5.30 -67.20 59.59
N GLN A 166 5.05 -67.14 58.27
CA GLN A 166 3.73 -66.89 57.71
C GLN A 166 3.36 -67.95 56.66
N ASP A 167 2.09 -68.36 56.66
CA ASP A 167 1.57 -69.23 55.61
C ASP A 167 1.34 -68.40 54.33
N VAL A 168 2.09 -68.71 53.26
CA VAL A 168 2.02 -67.97 52.00
C VAL A 168 0.87 -68.51 51.16
N ARG A 169 -0.22 -67.73 51.07
CA ARG A 169 -1.34 -68.01 50.19
C ARG A 169 -0.90 -67.86 48.74
N VAL A 170 -1.02 -68.91 47.94
CA VAL A 170 -0.64 -68.90 46.52
C VAL A 170 -1.89 -68.86 45.67
N ALA A 171 -2.02 -67.84 44.81
CA ALA A 171 -3.14 -67.70 43.88
C ALA A 171 -2.64 -67.70 42.43
N THR A 172 -3.32 -68.43 41.54
CA THR A 172 -2.83 -68.64 40.18
C THR A 172 -3.92 -68.94 39.16
N ASP A 173 -3.69 -68.54 37.91
CA ASP A 173 -4.48 -68.97 36.74
C ASP A 173 -3.84 -70.13 35.97
N LEU A 174 -2.67 -70.60 36.41
CA LEU A 174 -1.85 -71.61 35.75
C LEU A 174 -2.35 -73.06 35.96
N ARG A 175 -3.62 -73.23 36.37
CA ARG A 175 -4.29 -74.54 36.60
C ARG A 175 -3.42 -75.49 37.45
N ASP A 176 -3.38 -76.78 37.09
CA ASP A 176 -2.70 -77.86 37.82
C ASP A 176 -1.16 -77.73 37.89
N ALA A 177 -0.57 -76.67 37.32
CA ALA A 177 0.87 -76.47 37.29
C ALA A 177 1.47 -76.05 38.66
N ILE A 178 0.63 -75.58 39.60
CA ILE A 178 1.07 -75.19 40.94
C ILE A 178 0.28 -76.00 41.99
N PRO A 179 0.94 -76.90 42.73
CA PRO A 179 0.28 -77.66 43.79
C PRO A 179 -0.20 -76.71 44.90
N ASN A 180 -1.46 -76.88 45.32
CA ASN A 180 -2.13 -76.06 46.34
C ASN A 180 -2.34 -74.58 45.96
N GLY A 181 -2.32 -74.24 44.67
CA GLY A 181 -2.67 -72.91 44.20
C GLY A 181 -4.18 -72.67 44.19
N GLU A 182 -4.63 -71.57 44.78
CA GLU A 182 -6.02 -71.12 44.69
C GLU A 182 -6.30 -70.56 43.28
N PRO A 183 -7.42 -70.93 42.63
CA PRO A 183 -7.75 -70.43 41.30
C PRO A 183 -8.01 -68.93 41.31
N LEU A 184 -7.28 -68.20 40.46
CA LEU A 184 -7.41 -66.75 40.33
C LEU A 184 -8.32 -66.37 39.14
N PRO A 185 -9.43 -65.62 39.35
CA PRO A 185 -10.31 -65.19 38.27
C PRO A 185 -9.73 -63.97 37.53
N VAL A 186 -8.83 -64.22 36.57
CA VAL A 186 -8.12 -63.17 35.79
C VAL A 186 -9.08 -62.18 35.13
N GLN A 187 -10.19 -62.65 34.56
CA GLN A 187 -11.17 -61.77 33.94
C GLN A 187 -11.75 -60.78 34.96
N ALA A 188 -12.23 -61.25 36.11
CA ALA A 188 -12.84 -60.39 37.14
C ALA A 188 -11.87 -59.33 37.70
N ILE A 189 -10.57 -59.65 37.77
CA ILE A 189 -9.56 -58.74 38.31
C ILE A 189 -9.17 -57.67 37.29
N PHE A 190 -8.91 -58.07 36.03
CA PHE A 190 -8.29 -57.17 35.04
C PHE A 190 -9.28 -56.56 34.03
N GLU A 191 -10.53 -57.02 33.97
CA GLU A 191 -11.58 -56.44 33.13
C GLU A 191 -12.03 -55.07 33.68
N MET A 192 -12.13 -54.06 32.81
CA MET A 192 -12.56 -52.70 33.15
C MET A 192 -11.78 -52.06 34.33
N PRO A 193 -10.50 -51.71 34.15
CA PRO A 193 -9.66 -51.15 35.21
C PRO A 193 -10.10 -49.73 35.61
N GLU A 194 -9.94 -49.41 36.90
CA GLU A 194 -10.25 -48.07 37.42
C GLU A 194 -9.16 -47.04 37.12
N ALA A 195 -9.52 -45.75 37.21
CA ALA A 195 -8.59 -44.64 36.94
C ALA A 195 -7.47 -44.48 37.99
N THR A 196 -7.60 -45.14 39.15
CA THR A 196 -6.61 -45.23 40.24
C THR A 196 -5.42 -46.11 39.85
N SER A 197 -5.68 -47.22 39.15
CA SER A 197 -4.63 -48.14 38.65
C SER A 197 -3.79 -47.58 37.49
N LEU A 198 -4.18 -46.44 36.92
CA LEU A 198 -3.52 -45.86 35.74
C LEU A 198 -2.10 -45.37 36.04
N VAL A 199 -1.14 -45.85 35.26
CA VAL A 199 0.25 -45.36 35.29
C VAL A 199 0.35 -44.05 34.48
N ARG A 200 0.51 -42.92 35.18
CA ARG A 200 0.42 -41.58 34.59
C ARG A 200 1.80 -41.01 34.23
N PRO A 201 1.90 -40.22 33.14
CA PRO A 201 3.12 -39.51 32.81
C PRO A 201 3.38 -38.36 33.79
N LEU A 202 4.62 -38.21 34.21
CA LEU A 202 5.09 -37.12 35.07
C LEU A 202 5.46 -35.89 34.21
N ILE A 203 4.46 -35.10 33.78
CA ILE A 203 4.65 -33.96 32.86
C ILE A 203 5.31 -32.75 33.57
N ASN A 204 6.32 -32.15 32.95
CA ASN A 204 6.98 -30.92 33.42
C ASN A 204 6.16 -29.66 33.09
N ARG A 205 5.45 -29.11 34.08
CA ARG A 205 4.55 -27.95 33.93
C ARG A 205 5.28 -26.62 33.63
N VAL A 206 6.56 -26.48 33.97
CA VAL A 206 7.32 -25.22 33.82
C VAL A 206 7.64 -24.95 32.34
N LEU A 207 8.07 -25.99 31.61
CA LEU A 207 8.44 -25.90 30.19
C LEU A 207 7.26 -25.48 29.29
N ARG A 208 6.03 -25.88 29.64
CA ARG A 208 4.82 -25.53 28.87
C ARG A 208 4.46 -24.04 28.98
N ARG A 209 4.72 -23.40 30.13
CA ARG A 209 4.39 -21.99 30.35
C ARG A 209 5.33 -21.05 29.60
N THR A 210 6.61 -21.37 29.54
CA THR A 210 7.62 -20.56 28.84
C THR A 210 7.44 -20.58 27.32
N LEU A 211 7.09 -21.75 26.75
CA LEU A 211 6.92 -21.92 25.30
C LEU A 211 5.70 -21.17 24.76
N VAL A 212 4.57 -21.22 25.48
CA VAL A 212 3.33 -20.51 25.07
C VAL A 212 3.46 -19.00 25.23
N GLY A 213 4.13 -18.53 26.30
CA GLY A 213 4.36 -17.10 26.52
C GLY A 213 5.25 -16.46 25.45
N GLY A 214 6.33 -17.15 25.04
CA GLY A 214 7.27 -16.63 24.05
C GLY A 214 6.66 -16.42 22.66
N VAL A 215 5.79 -17.33 22.21
CA VAL A 215 5.17 -17.26 20.88
C VAL A 215 4.19 -16.08 20.78
N ALA A 216 3.42 -15.80 21.82
CA ALA A 216 2.45 -14.70 21.83
C ALA A 216 3.13 -13.32 21.71
N VAL A 217 4.25 -13.12 22.40
CA VAL A 217 5.00 -11.86 22.36
C VAL A 217 5.62 -11.63 20.98
N ALA A 218 6.16 -12.66 20.34
CA ALA A 218 6.74 -12.57 19.00
C ALA A 218 5.70 -12.16 17.94
N LEU A 219 4.48 -12.70 18.02
CA LEU A 219 3.40 -12.35 17.09
C LEU A 219 2.94 -10.90 17.25
N LEU A 220 2.84 -10.40 18.48
CA LEU A 220 2.47 -9.00 18.75
C LEU A 220 3.55 -8.02 18.31
N ALA A 221 4.83 -8.36 18.52
CA ALA A 221 5.93 -7.53 18.04
C ALA A 221 5.99 -7.50 16.50
N GLY A 222 5.77 -8.65 15.85
CA GLY A 222 5.74 -8.75 14.38
C GLY A 222 4.61 -7.94 13.75
N SER A 223 3.39 -7.98 14.32
CA SER A 223 2.26 -7.20 13.81
C SER A 223 2.44 -5.70 14.00
N GLY A 224 3.00 -5.26 15.13
CA GLY A 224 3.32 -3.85 15.38
C GLY A 224 4.33 -3.28 14.39
N LEU A 225 5.42 -4.02 14.11
CA LEU A 225 6.42 -3.61 13.11
C LEU A 225 5.83 -3.60 11.69
N GLY A 226 5.02 -4.60 11.33
CA GLY A 226 4.34 -4.66 10.04
C GLY A 226 3.41 -3.47 9.81
N TYR A 227 2.64 -3.07 10.84
CA TYR A 227 1.77 -1.90 10.78
C TYR A 227 2.55 -0.59 10.60
N MET A 228 3.66 -0.40 11.35
CA MET A 228 4.50 0.79 11.19
C MET A 228 5.11 0.90 9.79
N LEU A 229 5.64 -0.19 9.24
CA LEU A 229 6.22 -0.21 7.90
C LEU A 229 5.17 0.05 6.82
N TRP A 230 3.96 -0.53 6.96
CA TRP A 230 2.86 -0.26 6.04
C TRP A 230 2.44 1.22 6.09
N ASN A 231 2.30 1.81 7.27
CA ASN A 231 1.90 3.21 7.38
C ASN A 231 2.93 4.16 6.74
N GLN A 232 4.24 3.90 6.94
CA GLN A 232 5.29 4.66 6.26
C GLN A 232 5.25 4.51 4.73
N TYR A 233 4.95 3.31 4.24
CA TYR A 233 4.81 3.06 2.81
C TYR A 233 3.63 3.83 2.20
N GLN A 234 2.47 3.83 2.87
CA GLN A 234 1.31 4.60 2.40
C GLN A 234 1.58 6.11 2.41
N ALA A 235 2.25 6.62 3.44
CA ALA A 235 2.64 8.03 3.50
C ALA A 235 3.55 8.43 2.33
N ARG A 236 4.52 7.57 1.96
CA ARG A 236 5.38 7.81 0.79
C ARG A 236 4.60 7.81 -0.52
N LYS A 237 3.69 6.84 -0.71
CA LYS A 237 2.83 6.81 -1.90
C LYS A 237 1.96 8.06 -2.03
N ALA A 238 1.30 8.47 -0.94
CA ALA A 238 0.48 9.67 -0.94
C ALA A 238 1.30 10.93 -1.26
N ALA A 239 2.53 11.03 -0.73
CA ALA A 239 3.44 12.13 -1.03
C ALA A 239 3.89 12.13 -2.51
N GLU A 240 4.20 10.96 -3.09
CA GLU A 240 4.56 10.83 -4.50
C GLU A 240 3.40 11.18 -5.44
N GLU A 241 2.19 10.73 -5.14
CA GLU A 241 0.98 11.06 -5.90
C GLU A 241 0.66 12.56 -5.81
N ALA A 242 0.75 13.16 -4.61
CA ALA A 242 0.59 14.59 -4.44
C ALA A 242 1.66 15.39 -5.21
N ALA A 243 2.92 14.93 -5.20
CA ALA A 243 4.00 15.55 -5.97
C ALA A 243 3.83 15.37 -7.49
N ARG A 244 3.17 14.30 -7.95
CA ARG A 244 2.81 14.12 -9.37
C ARG A 244 1.69 15.09 -9.75
N LEU A 245 0.60 15.12 -8.98
CA LEU A 245 -0.52 16.03 -9.22
C LEU A 245 -0.08 17.50 -9.17
N ALA A 246 0.82 17.87 -8.26
CA ALA A 246 1.39 19.21 -8.20
C ALA A 246 2.20 19.57 -9.46
N ARG A 247 2.91 18.60 -10.07
CA ARG A 247 3.65 18.80 -11.34
C ARG A 247 2.74 18.81 -12.58
N GLU A 248 1.63 18.08 -12.55
CA GLU A 248 0.64 18.07 -13.61
C GLU A 248 -0.19 19.36 -13.62
N ASN A 249 -0.52 19.88 -12.43
CA ASN A 249 -1.26 21.13 -12.24
C ASN A 249 -0.35 22.36 -12.11
N ASP A 250 0.92 22.27 -12.50
CA ASP A 250 1.81 23.42 -12.51
C ASP A 250 1.30 24.44 -13.55
N PRO A 251 0.88 25.65 -13.13
CA PRO A 251 0.34 26.66 -14.03
C PRO A 251 1.35 27.10 -15.09
N ASN A 252 2.67 27.05 -14.80
CA ASN A 252 3.69 27.36 -15.79
C ASN A 252 3.70 26.34 -16.92
N ARG A 253 3.64 25.05 -16.60
CA ARG A 253 3.68 23.99 -17.62
C ARG A 253 2.48 24.08 -18.56
N LEU A 254 1.28 24.26 -18.00
CA LEU A 254 0.05 24.43 -18.78
C LEU A 254 0.09 25.68 -19.66
N TYR A 255 0.67 26.77 -19.14
CA TYR A 255 0.85 28.01 -19.89
C TYR A 255 1.85 27.85 -21.05
N GLU A 256 3.04 27.31 -20.78
CA GLU A 256 4.10 27.11 -21.78
C GLU A 256 3.65 26.19 -22.93
N GLN A 257 2.84 25.16 -22.64
CA GLN A 257 2.31 24.26 -23.67
C GLN A 257 1.29 24.92 -24.61
N ALA A 258 0.59 25.97 -24.15
CA ALA A 258 -0.49 26.59 -24.91
C ALA A 258 -0.08 27.92 -25.57
N ILE A 259 0.87 28.66 -24.99
CA ILE A 259 1.14 30.04 -25.37
C ILE A 259 1.64 30.20 -26.80
N GLU A 260 2.46 29.29 -27.32
CA GLU A 260 2.95 29.37 -28.71
C GLU A 260 1.81 29.26 -29.73
N THR A 261 0.89 28.32 -29.53
CA THR A 261 -0.31 28.15 -30.37
C THR A 261 -1.22 29.38 -30.27
N LEU A 262 -1.39 29.92 -29.06
CA LEU A 262 -2.19 31.15 -28.88
C LEU A 262 -1.54 32.36 -29.55
N MET A 263 -0.22 32.49 -29.48
CA MET A 263 0.53 33.56 -30.14
C MET A 263 0.49 33.44 -31.67
N ALA A 264 0.53 32.22 -32.21
CA ALA A 264 0.35 31.98 -33.64
C ALA A 264 -1.08 32.34 -34.10
N GLY A 265 -2.09 32.11 -33.25
CA GLY A 265 -3.48 32.47 -33.51
C GLY A 265 -3.86 33.92 -33.20
N ALA A 266 -2.96 34.72 -32.63
CA ALA A 266 -3.23 36.10 -32.21
C ALA A 266 -3.44 37.06 -33.40
N GLY A 267 -2.95 36.70 -34.59
CA GLY A 267 -3.02 37.51 -35.81
C GLY A 267 -1.64 37.99 -36.28
N GLN A 268 -1.62 38.62 -37.45
CA GLN A 268 -0.43 39.24 -38.01
C GLN A 268 -0.16 40.60 -37.35
N PRO A 269 1.05 40.84 -36.83
CA PRO A 269 1.39 42.09 -36.18
C PRO A 269 1.85 43.19 -37.16
N GLY A 270 1.86 44.42 -36.65
CA GLY A 270 2.43 45.59 -37.30
C GLY A 270 1.54 46.18 -38.39
N ASN A 271 2.17 46.92 -39.32
CA ASN A 271 1.48 47.69 -40.34
C ASN A 271 1.00 46.87 -41.54
N THR A 272 1.48 45.64 -41.74
CA THR A 272 1.19 44.84 -42.96
C THR A 272 -0.30 44.74 -43.26
N VAL A 273 -1.11 44.40 -42.26
CA VAL A 273 -2.57 44.30 -42.41
C VAL A 273 -3.21 45.67 -42.57
N LEU A 274 -2.75 46.66 -41.83
CA LEU A 274 -3.27 48.02 -41.91
C LEU A 274 -2.99 48.65 -43.28
N ASP A 275 -1.81 48.41 -43.86
CA ASP A 275 -1.41 48.88 -45.19
C ASP A 275 -2.23 48.19 -46.28
N HIS A 276 -2.56 46.90 -46.09
CA HIS A 276 -3.50 46.22 -46.98
C HIS A 276 -4.89 46.89 -46.93
N TRP A 277 -5.43 47.13 -45.73
CA TRP A 277 -6.72 47.82 -45.57
C TRP A 277 -6.72 49.23 -46.17
N ARG A 278 -5.65 50.00 -45.97
CA ARG A 278 -5.47 51.33 -46.57
C ARG A 278 -5.43 51.26 -48.09
N THR A 279 -4.67 50.31 -48.64
CA THR A 279 -4.54 50.12 -50.09
C THR A 279 -5.88 49.75 -50.69
N LEU A 280 -6.60 48.80 -50.10
CA LEU A 280 -7.92 48.40 -50.54
C LEU A 280 -8.91 49.57 -50.48
N LEU A 281 -8.99 50.26 -49.35
CA LEU A 281 -9.86 51.41 -49.16
C LEU A 281 -9.58 52.54 -50.15
N SER A 282 -8.31 52.79 -50.49
CA SER A 282 -7.93 53.82 -51.49
C SER A 282 -8.38 53.50 -52.92
N ARG A 283 -8.69 52.22 -53.21
CA ARG A 283 -9.12 51.75 -54.52
C ARG A 283 -10.63 51.58 -54.63
N VAL A 284 -11.35 51.49 -53.51
CA VAL A 284 -12.82 51.43 -53.51
C VAL A 284 -13.38 52.82 -53.84
N PRO A 285 -14.24 52.96 -54.86
CA PRO A 285 -14.79 54.26 -55.21
C PRO A 285 -15.77 54.77 -54.14
N LEU A 286 -15.88 56.08 -53.96
CA LEU A 286 -16.83 56.67 -53.02
C LEU A 286 -18.27 56.63 -53.55
N THR A 287 -18.44 56.65 -54.87
CA THR A 287 -19.74 56.61 -55.54
C THR A 287 -19.69 55.72 -56.78
N ARG A 288 -20.82 55.10 -57.12
CA ARG A 288 -20.95 54.22 -58.29
C ARG A 288 -22.40 54.16 -58.76
N GLU A 289 -22.69 54.59 -60.00
CA GLU A 289 -24.01 54.44 -60.64
C GLU A 289 -25.21 54.83 -59.75
N GLY A 290 -25.10 55.95 -59.02
CA GLY A 290 -26.14 56.43 -58.11
C GLY A 290 -26.13 55.85 -56.70
N TRP A 291 -25.19 54.96 -56.39
CA TRP A 291 -24.91 54.45 -55.05
C TRP A 291 -23.72 55.21 -54.43
N ALA A 292 -23.79 55.44 -53.12
CA ALA A 292 -22.71 56.05 -52.35
C ALA A 292 -22.22 55.08 -51.27
N LEU A 293 -20.91 55.03 -51.06
CA LEU A 293 -20.30 54.25 -49.98
C LEU A 293 -20.67 54.90 -48.64
N GLN A 294 -21.31 54.13 -47.76
CA GLN A 294 -21.70 54.58 -46.43
C GLN A 294 -20.75 54.05 -45.35
N ARG A 295 -20.34 52.79 -45.49
CA ARG A 295 -19.50 52.12 -44.48
C ARG A 295 -18.51 51.18 -45.15
N PHE A 296 -17.29 51.16 -44.63
CA PHE A 296 -16.26 50.19 -45.00
C PHE A 296 -15.71 49.53 -43.73
N THR A 297 -15.82 48.21 -43.63
CA THR A 297 -15.43 47.46 -42.43
C THR A 297 -14.48 46.33 -42.80
N CYS A 298 -13.30 46.26 -42.20
CA CYS A 298 -12.37 45.15 -42.35
C CYS A 298 -12.17 44.42 -41.02
N SER A 299 -12.03 43.10 -41.09
CA SER A 299 -11.74 42.25 -39.92
C SER A 299 -10.59 41.31 -40.23
N GLN A 300 -9.56 41.32 -39.39
CA GLN A 300 -8.40 40.45 -39.57
C GLN A 300 -8.78 38.97 -39.41
N THR A 301 -9.69 38.65 -38.48
CA THR A 301 -10.09 37.27 -38.17
C THR A 301 -10.80 36.60 -39.34
N SER A 302 -11.68 37.32 -40.04
CA SER A 302 -12.40 36.79 -41.21
C SER A 302 -11.65 36.99 -42.52
N ARG A 303 -10.57 37.80 -42.51
CA ARG A 303 -9.82 38.21 -43.72
C ARG A 303 -10.73 38.76 -44.82
N ASP A 304 -11.75 39.50 -44.40
CA ASP A 304 -12.79 40.04 -45.27
C ASP A 304 -13.00 41.52 -44.95
N CYS A 305 -13.15 42.31 -46.01
CA CYS A 305 -13.52 43.71 -45.97
C CYS A 305 -14.88 43.90 -46.66
N GLN A 306 -15.79 44.59 -45.99
CA GLN A 306 -17.16 44.79 -46.41
C GLN A 306 -17.39 46.26 -46.68
N ALA A 307 -17.83 46.59 -47.89
CA ALA A 307 -18.31 47.92 -48.23
C ALA A 307 -19.83 47.91 -48.34
N THR A 308 -20.49 48.72 -47.52
CA THR A 308 -21.93 48.94 -47.53
C THR A 308 -22.26 50.21 -48.28
N TRP A 309 -23.14 50.08 -49.25
CA TRP A 309 -23.55 51.11 -50.18
C TRP A 309 -25.01 51.47 -49.95
N THR A 310 -25.30 52.77 -49.96
CA THR A 310 -26.66 53.30 -49.90
C THR A 310 -27.05 53.90 -51.24
N ARG A 311 -28.29 53.68 -51.64
CA ARG A 311 -28.83 54.21 -52.88
C ARG A 311 -29.18 55.69 -52.75
N ASN A 312 -28.64 56.52 -53.64
CA ASN A 312 -29.13 57.89 -53.86
C ASN A 312 -30.07 57.92 -55.08
N PHE A 313 -29.70 57.24 -56.17
CA PHE A 313 -30.49 57.03 -57.39
C PHE A 313 -30.01 55.74 -58.11
N GLY A 314 -30.55 55.41 -59.29
CA GLY A 314 -30.20 54.18 -60.03
C GLY A 314 -30.97 52.94 -59.56
N ASN A 315 -30.57 51.74 -59.96
CA ASN A 315 -31.19 50.47 -59.51
C ASN A 315 -30.12 49.40 -59.19
N PHE A 316 -30.53 48.21 -58.73
CA PHE A 316 -29.60 47.12 -58.39
C PHE A 316 -28.80 46.60 -59.60
N GLN A 317 -29.43 46.53 -60.77
CA GLN A 317 -28.78 46.05 -62.00
C GLN A 317 -27.66 47.00 -62.43
N ASP A 318 -27.85 48.30 -62.28
CA ASP A 318 -26.83 49.32 -62.60
C ASP A 318 -25.58 49.11 -61.74
N PHE A 319 -25.76 48.78 -60.45
CA PHE A 319 -24.65 48.49 -59.53
C PHE A 319 -23.96 47.14 -59.86
N LEU A 320 -24.74 46.11 -60.17
CA LEU A 320 -24.22 44.74 -60.39
C LEU A 320 -23.50 44.57 -61.73
N THR A 321 -23.85 45.34 -62.75
CA THR A 321 -23.31 45.19 -64.11
C THR A 321 -21.79 45.44 -64.16
N ASP A 322 -21.26 46.29 -63.28
CA ASP A 322 -19.82 46.45 -63.08
C ASP A 322 -19.56 46.82 -61.62
N ALA A 323 -19.74 45.83 -60.75
CA ALA A 323 -19.53 45.96 -59.31
C ALA A 323 -18.11 46.50 -59.03
N PRO A 324 -17.95 47.42 -58.06
CA PRO A 324 -16.68 48.06 -57.77
C PRO A 324 -15.64 46.99 -57.40
N ARG A 325 -14.55 46.94 -58.18
CA ARG A 325 -13.43 46.02 -57.96
C ARG A 325 -12.20 46.83 -57.56
N PRO A 326 -11.44 46.41 -56.53
CA PRO A 326 -10.21 47.07 -56.13
C PRO A 326 -9.14 47.00 -57.23
N ASP A 327 -9.15 45.93 -58.02
CA ASP A 327 -8.29 45.72 -59.16
C ASP A 327 -9.10 45.04 -60.27
N PRO A 328 -9.00 45.47 -61.54
CA PRO A 328 -9.66 44.80 -62.67
C PRO A 328 -9.30 43.30 -62.79
N ALA A 329 -8.15 42.87 -62.25
CA ALA A 329 -7.73 41.47 -62.20
C ALA A 329 -8.34 40.67 -61.02
N SER A 330 -8.96 41.34 -60.03
CA SER A 330 -9.58 40.67 -58.89
C SER A 330 -10.93 40.04 -59.26
N PRO A 331 -11.30 38.91 -58.61
CA PRO A 331 -12.64 38.35 -58.75
C PRO A 331 -13.71 39.39 -58.37
N ALA A 332 -14.86 39.30 -59.01
CA ALA A 332 -15.99 40.16 -58.67
C ALA A 332 -16.36 39.96 -57.19
N PRO A 333 -16.63 41.04 -56.44
CA PRO A 333 -17.00 40.92 -55.03
C PRO A 333 -18.32 40.15 -54.90
N GLN A 334 -18.48 39.42 -53.81
CA GLN A 334 -19.79 38.86 -53.47
C GLN A 334 -20.72 40.00 -53.10
N VAL A 335 -21.92 40.02 -53.69
CA VAL A 335 -22.90 41.10 -53.50
C VAL A 335 -24.13 40.56 -52.79
N THR A 336 -24.45 41.17 -51.65
CA THR A 336 -25.67 40.86 -50.89
C THR A 336 -26.54 42.10 -50.84
N ALA A 337 -27.81 41.97 -51.23
CA ALA A 337 -28.80 43.05 -51.13
C ALA A 337 -29.62 42.83 -49.85
N ASP A 338 -29.54 43.75 -48.90
CA ASP A 338 -30.34 43.71 -47.67
C ASP A 338 -31.68 44.39 -47.92
N GLY A 339 -32.70 43.57 -48.16
CA GLY A 339 -34.07 44.02 -48.42
C GLY A 339 -34.93 43.90 -47.16
N ASN A 340 -35.04 44.97 -46.37
CA ASN A 340 -36.01 45.06 -45.27
C ASN A 340 -37.45 45.35 -45.78
N GLY A 341 -37.75 45.05 -47.05
CA GLY A 341 -39.00 45.42 -47.73
C GLY A 341 -39.07 46.87 -48.23
N ASP A 342 -38.16 47.75 -47.79
CA ASP A 342 -38.00 49.11 -48.31
C ASP A 342 -37.02 49.13 -49.49
N LEU A 343 -37.55 49.22 -50.71
CA LEU A 343 -36.76 49.30 -51.95
C LEU A 343 -36.08 50.66 -52.15
N LEU A 344 -36.51 51.70 -51.42
CA LEU A 344 -35.93 53.05 -51.51
C LEU A 344 -34.75 53.19 -50.55
N GLY A 345 -34.85 52.60 -49.36
CA GLY A 345 -33.77 52.50 -48.36
C GLY A 345 -32.83 51.31 -48.54
N ALA A 346 -32.86 50.64 -49.69
CA ALA A 346 -32.07 49.44 -49.93
C ALA A 346 -30.57 49.69 -49.78
N THR A 347 -29.87 48.71 -49.20
CA THR A 347 -28.42 48.71 -49.09
C THR A 347 -27.83 47.53 -49.84
N ILE A 348 -26.64 47.73 -50.40
CA ILE A 348 -25.85 46.68 -51.03
C ILE A 348 -24.58 46.51 -50.22
N THR A 349 -24.17 45.28 -49.96
CA THR A 349 -22.88 44.96 -49.35
C THR A 349 -22.01 44.21 -50.34
N THR A 350 -20.79 44.69 -50.56
CA THR A 350 -19.76 44.03 -51.36
C THR A 350 -18.65 43.51 -50.47
N HIS A 351 -18.26 42.24 -50.65
CA HIS A 351 -17.19 41.58 -49.89
C HIS A 351 -15.88 41.50 -50.67
N TYR A 352 -14.78 41.83 -50.01
CA TYR A 352 -13.42 41.78 -50.55
C TYR A 352 -12.57 40.93 -49.62
N SER A 353 -12.33 39.68 -50.01
CA SER A 353 -11.34 38.84 -49.34
C SER A 353 -9.94 39.22 -49.76
N TRP A 354 -8.97 39.04 -48.87
CA TRP A 354 -7.56 39.14 -49.22
C TRP A 354 -6.82 37.85 -48.89
N GLU A 355 -5.98 37.42 -49.82
CA GLU A 355 -5.08 36.30 -49.58
C GLU A 355 -3.83 36.77 -48.85
N GLU A 356 -3.27 35.84 -48.08
CA GLU A 356 -2.00 36.05 -47.39
C GLU A 356 -0.91 36.15 -48.46
N GLY A 357 -0.33 37.33 -48.63
CA GLY A 357 0.99 37.46 -49.25
C GLY A 357 2.04 36.69 -48.43
N ALA A 358 3.30 36.68 -48.88
CA ALA A 358 4.43 36.00 -48.24
C ALA A 358 4.34 35.96 -46.69
N PRO A 359 4.75 34.85 -46.04
CA PRO A 359 4.48 34.61 -44.62
C PRO A 359 4.91 35.79 -43.76
N ALA A 360 3.93 36.52 -43.23
CA ALA A 360 4.19 37.64 -42.34
C ALA A 360 4.81 37.11 -41.03
N PRO A 361 5.72 37.85 -40.39
CA PRO A 361 6.31 37.43 -39.13
C PRO A 361 5.20 37.27 -38.08
N SER A 362 5.07 36.07 -37.52
CA SER A 362 4.19 35.84 -36.37
C SER A 362 4.76 36.54 -35.14
N LEU A 363 3.90 36.79 -34.14
CA LEU A 363 4.35 37.35 -32.87
C LEU A 363 5.30 36.37 -32.17
N VAL A 364 6.56 36.77 -32.01
CA VAL A 364 7.57 36.01 -31.26
C VAL A 364 7.64 36.54 -29.84
N ARG A 365 7.36 35.66 -28.87
CA ARG A 365 7.26 36.01 -27.45
C ARG A 365 8.53 36.64 -26.88
N GLU A 366 9.69 36.17 -27.30
CA GLU A 366 11.00 36.64 -26.85
C GLU A 366 11.28 38.09 -27.29
N GLN A 367 10.71 38.48 -28.43
CA GLN A 367 10.88 39.79 -29.05
C GLN A 367 9.87 40.82 -28.54
N LEU A 368 8.90 40.40 -27.72
CA LEU A 368 7.90 41.32 -27.18
C LEU A 368 8.55 42.35 -26.23
N PRO A 369 8.16 43.63 -26.32
CA PRO A 369 8.55 44.65 -25.35
C PRO A 369 7.91 44.40 -23.98
N LEU A 370 8.46 45.00 -22.92
CA LEU A 370 7.84 45.02 -21.60
C LEU A 370 6.56 45.87 -21.58
N VAL A 371 5.58 45.48 -20.77
CA VAL A 371 4.27 46.16 -20.66
C VAL A 371 4.40 47.65 -20.34
N ASP A 372 5.32 48.03 -19.45
CA ASP A 372 5.53 49.44 -19.10
C ASP A 372 6.07 50.24 -20.29
N GLY A 373 7.00 49.64 -21.05
CA GLY A 373 7.55 50.25 -22.26
C GLY A 373 6.47 50.46 -23.33
N VAL A 374 5.61 49.46 -23.54
CA VAL A 374 4.47 49.58 -24.46
C VAL A 374 3.51 50.67 -24.02
N THR A 375 3.17 50.70 -22.73
CA THR A 375 2.22 51.67 -22.18
C THR A 375 2.76 53.10 -22.34
N GLN A 376 4.07 53.30 -22.14
CA GLN A 376 4.72 54.58 -22.37
C GLN A 376 4.73 54.93 -23.87
N THR A 377 5.24 54.06 -24.75
CA THR A 377 5.42 54.42 -26.16
C THR A 377 4.09 54.51 -26.92
N TRP A 378 3.25 53.49 -26.81
CA TRP A 378 1.97 53.43 -27.52
C TRP A 378 0.93 54.31 -26.83
N GLY A 379 0.90 54.33 -25.50
CA GLY A 379 0.02 55.23 -24.75
C GLY A 379 0.30 56.70 -25.06
N SER A 380 1.56 57.13 -25.15
CA SER A 380 1.90 58.50 -25.57
C SER A 380 1.45 58.79 -27.00
N ARG A 381 1.66 57.87 -27.95
CA ARG A 381 1.14 58.04 -29.33
C ARG A 381 -0.38 58.16 -29.36
N LEU A 382 -1.11 57.36 -28.58
CA LEU A 382 -2.56 57.44 -28.46
C LEU A 382 -3.00 58.77 -27.83
N GLN A 383 -2.25 59.29 -26.85
CA GLN A 383 -2.49 60.62 -26.29
C GLN A 383 -2.33 61.71 -27.37
N ASP A 384 -1.26 61.66 -28.15
CA ASP A 384 -1.03 62.61 -29.26
C ASP A 384 -2.17 62.56 -30.29
N LEU A 385 -2.61 61.34 -30.67
CA LEU A 385 -3.75 61.15 -31.58
C LEU A 385 -5.05 61.71 -31.00
N SER A 386 -5.27 61.58 -29.68
CA SER A 386 -6.47 62.12 -29.04
C SER A 386 -6.55 63.65 -29.09
N LEU A 387 -5.40 64.34 -29.13
CA LEU A 387 -5.34 65.80 -29.26
C LEU A 387 -5.73 66.26 -30.67
N VAL A 388 -5.31 65.51 -31.71
CA VAL A 388 -5.61 65.81 -33.11
C VAL A 388 -7.11 65.69 -33.40
N ALA A 389 -7.76 64.67 -32.85
CA ALA A 389 -9.19 64.43 -33.04
C ALA A 389 -10.09 65.38 -32.21
N GLY A 390 -9.50 66.22 -31.35
CA GLY A 390 -10.21 67.22 -30.56
C GLY A 390 -11.19 66.65 -29.53
N ASN A 391 -11.15 65.34 -29.24
CA ASN A 391 -12.06 64.69 -28.30
C ASN A 391 -11.36 63.60 -27.47
N ALA A 392 -11.71 63.50 -26.20
CA ALA A 392 -11.07 62.58 -25.24
C ALA A 392 -11.40 61.09 -25.49
N GLN A 393 -12.34 60.77 -26.37
CA GLN A 393 -12.71 59.39 -26.75
C GLN A 393 -12.04 58.92 -28.04
N ALA A 394 -11.19 59.77 -28.62
CA ALA A 394 -10.55 59.48 -29.90
C ALA A 394 -9.46 58.43 -29.81
N ALA A 395 -8.94 58.17 -28.61
CA ALA A 395 -8.02 57.08 -28.40
C ALA A 395 -8.23 56.47 -27.01
N SER A 396 -8.18 55.15 -26.92
CA SER A 396 -8.22 54.45 -25.63
C SER A 396 -7.25 53.29 -25.59
N LEU A 397 -6.70 53.04 -24.41
CA LEU A 397 -5.86 51.89 -24.10
C LEU A 397 -6.39 51.26 -22.81
N LYS A 398 -6.84 50.01 -22.89
CA LYS A 398 -7.36 49.27 -21.73
C LYS A 398 -6.21 48.70 -20.90
N PRO A 399 -6.42 48.45 -19.59
CA PRO A 399 -5.43 47.81 -18.74
C PRO A 399 -5.01 46.43 -19.27
N ALA A 400 -3.74 46.08 -19.03
CA ALA A 400 -3.18 44.81 -19.42
C ALA A 400 -3.93 43.62 -18.80
N ARG A 401 -4.21 42.61 -19.63
CA ARG A 401 -4.82 41.34 -19.23
C ARG A 401 -3.87 40.20 -19.59
N LEU A 402 -3.87 39.15 -18.77
CA LEU A 402 -3.07 37.97 -19.05
C LEU A 402 -3.51 37.34 -20.37
N PHE A 403 -2.57 37.15 -21.29
CA PHE A 403 -2.78 36.43 -22.52
C PHE A 403 -2.28 34.99 -22.35
N GLY A 404 -3.21 34.04 -22.42
CA GLY A 404 -2.92 32.64 -22.12
C GLY A 404 -4.17 31.77 -22.08
N PRO A 405 -4.01 30.48 -21.75
CA PRO A 405 -5.14 29.57 -21.62
C PRO A 405 -6.08 30.01 -20.49
N PRO A 406 -7.40 29.80 -20.62
CA PRO A 406 -8.39 30.25 -19.65
C PRO A 406 -8.23 29.61 -18.26
N SER A 407 -7.52 28.48 -18.17
CA SER A 407 -7.20 27.79 -16.92
C SER A 407 -6.18 28.52 -16.05
N VAL A 408 -5.44 29.49 -16.59
CA VAL A 408 -4.42 30.26 -15.87
C VAL A 408 -4.81 31.72 -15.83
N THR A 409 -5.13 32.24 -14.64
CA THR A 409 -5.63 33.62 -14.46
C THR A 409 -4.67 34.53 -13.71
N GLN A 410 -3.67 33.97 -13.02
CA GLN A 410 -2.75 34.72 -12.16
C GLN A 410 -1.39 34.95 -12.83
N LEU A 411 -1.08 36.22 -13.10
CA LEU A 411 0.20 36.63 -13.70
C LEU A 411 1.40 36.40 -12.75
N THR A 412 1.18 36.45 -11.43
CA THR A 412 2.22 36.25 -10.41
C THR A 412 2.77 34.83 -10.42
N ALA A 413 1.94 33.83 -10.70
CA ALA A 413 2.31 32.41 -10.75
C ALA A 413 3.19 32.04 -11.95
N LEU A 414 3.28 32.91 -12.97
CA LEU A 414 3.95 32.63 -14.22
C LEU A 414 5.38 33.18 -14.29
N HIS A 415 6.31 32.41 -14.87
CA HIS A 415 7.69 32.82 -15.10
C HIS A 415 7.83 33.81 -16.26
N ARG A 416 7.16 33.55 -17.38
CA ARG A 416 7.30 34.31 -18.62
C ARG A 416 5.96 34.84 -19.17
N PRO A 417 5.11 35.49 -18.36
CA PRO A 417 3.76 35.85 -18.78
C PRO A 417 3.78 36.83 -19.95
N VAL A 418 2.88 36.61 -20.92
CA VAL A 418 2.51 37.56 -21.96
C VAL A 418 1.19 38.22 -21.56
N VAL A 419 1.07 39.51 -21.78
CA VAL A 419 -0.15 40.29 -21.58
C VAL A 419 -0.61 40.91 -22.88
N SER A 420 -1.91 41.13 -23.00
CA SER A 420 -2.51 41.91 -24.07
C SER A 420 -3.16 43.18 -23.51
N LEU A 421 -3.06 44.27 -24.25
CA LEU A 421 -3.77 45.52 -23.99
C LEU A 421 -4.62 45.84 -25.20
N SER A 422 -5.93 46.03 -25.00
CA SER A 422 -6.81 46.42 -26.10
C SER A 422 -6.74 47.92 -26.31
N TRP A 423 -6.60 48.33 -27.57
CA TRP A 423 -6.55 49.74 -27.95
C TRP A 423 -7.59 50.05 -29.02
N GLN A 424 -7.97 51.32 -29.07
CA GLN A 424 -8.92 51.85 -30.05
C GLN A 424 -8.52 53.27 -30.42
N VAL A 425 -8.64 53.62 -31.70
CA VAL A 425 -8.53 54.98 -32.22
C VAL A 425 -9.80 55.29 -33.01
N THR A 426 -10.45 56.41 -32.70
CA THR A 426 -11.63 56.92 -33.40
C THR A 426 -11.38 58.36 -33.80
N ASP A 427 -11.35 58.68 -35.10
CA ASP A 427 -11.02 60.02 -35.57
C ASP A 427 -11.85 60.45 -36.79
N GLY A 428 -12.12 61.75 -36.87
CA GLY A 428 -12.87 62.43 -37.93
C GLY A 428 -12.01 63.28 -38.88
N VAL A 429 -10.71 63.44 -38.61
CA VAL A 429 -9.78 64.31 -39.36
C VAL A 429 -8.97 63.53 -40.41
N TRP A 430 -9.33 62.26 -40.67
CA TRP A 430 -8.65 61.37 -41.60
C TRP A 430 -7.14 61.18 -41.31
N SER A 431 -6.76 60.98 -40.05
CA SER A 431 -5.37 60.65 -39.68
C SER A 431 -4.98 59.18 -39.92
N LEU A 432 -5.87 58.35 -40.48
CA LEU A 432 -5.65 56.93 -40.76
C LEU A 432 -4.34 56.65 -41.52
N PRO A 433 -3.90 57.41 -42.54
CA PRO A 433 -2.63 57.15 -43.24
C PRO A 433 -1.38 57.34 -42.37
N SER A 434 -1.47 58.15 -41.32
CA SER A 434 -0.35 58.53 -40.45
C SER A 434 -0.15 57.60 -39.24
N ILE A 435 -1.06 56.65 -39.02
CA ILE A 435 -0.97 55.72 -37.88
C ILE A 435 0.13 54.69 -38.13
N GLU A 436 1.17 54.67 -37.31
CA GLU A 436 2.16 53.59 -37.34
C GLU A 436 1.98 52.66 -36.15
N LEU A 437 1.61 51.40 -36.44
CA LEU A 437 1.48 50.35 -35.43
C LEU A 437 2.86 49.84 -35.00
N PRO A 438 3.10 49.67 -33.70
CA PRO A 438 4.31 49.02 -33.21
C PRO A 438 4.33 47.54 -33.62
N PRO A 439 5.52 46.90 -33.67
CA PRO A 439 5.67 45.53 -34.16
C PRO A 439 5.00 44.46 -33.27
N SER A 440 4.51 44.82 -32.09
CA SER A 440 3.73 43.93 -31.22
C SER A 440 2.24 44.23 -31.20
N ALA A 441 1.77 45.23 -31.95
CA ALA A 441 0.35 45.53 -32.12
C ALA A 441 -0.24 44.69 -33.25
N VAL A 442 -1.44 44.17 -33.03
CA VAL A 442 -2.22 43.42 -33.99
C VAL A 442 -3.54 44.18 -34.22
N PRO A 443 -3.77 44.71 -35.44
CA PRO A 443 -5.03 45.39 -35.75
C PRO A 443 -6.16 44.37 -35.95
N GLU A 444 -7.23 44.48 -35.18
CA GLU A 444 -8.37 43.55 -35.24
C GLU A 444 -9.43 44.00 -36.26
N THR A 445 -9.87 45.26 -36.17
CA THR A 445 -10.91 45.80 -37.04
C THR A 445 -10.66 47.24 -37.45
N LEU A 446 -11.04 47.58 -38.67
CA LEU A 446 -11.13 48.94 -39.17
C LEU A 446 -12.55 49.19 -39.65
N THR A 447 -13.24 50.17 -39.09
CA THR A 447 -14.54 50.65 -39.56
C THR A 447 -14.41 52.09 -40.02
N VAL A 448 -14.81 52.40 -41.24
CA VAL A 448 -14.88 53.76 -41.78
C VAL A 448 -16.34 54.06 -42.08
N LEU A 449 -16.83 55.17 -41.54
CA LEU A 449 -18.16 55.71 -41.75
C LEU A 449 -18.03 56.97 -42.60
N LEU A 450 -18.76 56.99 -43.70
CA LEU A 450 -18.81 58.13 -44.60
C LEU A 450 -20.21 58.73 -44.52
N THR A 451 -20.27 59.96 -44.04
CA THR A 451 -21.48 60.79 -44.08
C THR A 451 -21.21 62.01 -44.97
N PRO A 452 -22.25 62.67 -45.52
CA PRO A 452 -22.05 63.86 -46.34
C PRO A 452 -21.22 64.92 -45.59
N GLY A 453 -20.01 65.19 -46.10
CA GLY A 453 -19.09 66.18 -45.53
C GLY A 453 -18.29 65.74 -44.30
N GLN A 454 -18.38 64.48 -43.87
CA GLN A 454 -17.63 63.98 -42.72
C GLN A 454 -17.21 62.51 -42.91
N VAL A 455 -15.96 62.20 -42.56
CA VAL A 455 -15.44 60.84 -42.56
C VAL A 455 -14.95 60.52 -41.16
N THR A 456 -15.50 59.48 -40.55
CA THR A 456 -15.10 59.02 -39.21
C THR A 456 -14.60 57.59 -39.34
N TYR A 457 -13.43 57.28 -38.81
CA TYR A 457 -12.97 55.90 -38.73
C TYR A 457 -12.74 55.46 -37.29
N THR A 458 -12.86 54.15 -37.07
CA THR A 458 -12.58 53.45 -35.83
C THR A 458 -11.64 52.30 -36.14
N LEU A 459 -10.43 52.33 -35.59
CA LEU A 459 -9.43 51.28 -35.68
C LEU A 459 -9.24 50.65 -34.30
N THR A 460 -9.41 49.34 -34.19
CA THR A 460 -9.20 48.59 -32.93
C THR A 460 -8.12 47.55 -33.09
N GLY A 461 -7.50 47.18 -31.97
CA GLY A 461 -6.58 46.06 -31.95
C GLY A 461 -6.13 45.67 -30.55
N GLN A 462 -5.23 44.70 -30.50
CA GLN A 462 -4.50 44.33 -29.30
C GLN A 462 -3.04 44.74 -29.45
N ILE A 463 -2.37 44.95 -28.33
CA ILE A 463 -0.91 45.02 -28.28
C ILE A 463 -0.40 44.01 -27.27
N TYR A 464 0.58 43.21 -27.69
CA TYR A 464 1.14 42.14 -26.90
C TYR A 464 2.45 42.59 -26.26
N ALA A 465 2.66 42.21 -25.00
CA ALA A 465 3.84 42.61 -24.23
C ALA A 465 4.24 41.53 -23.22
N LYS A 466 5.50 41.57 -22.77
CA LYS A 466 5.98 40.80 -21.64
C LYS A 466 5.42 41.41 -20.35
N GLY A 467 4.74 40.57 -19.55
CA GLY A 467 4.26 40.95 -18.22
C GLY A 467 5.36 40.95 -17.15
N LYS A 468 6.50 40.30 -17.42
CA LYS A 468 7.71 40.26 -16.57
C LYS A 468 8.96 40.21 -17.44
N PRO A 469 10.14 40.64 -16.94
CA PRO A 469 11.41 40.46 -17.65
C PRO A 469 11.79 38.97 -17.70
N PHE A 470 12.17 38.49 -18.89
CA PHE A 470 12.73 37.16 -19.14
C PHE A 470 13.49 37.07 -20.46
#